data_AF-A0A925K181-F1
#
_entry.id   AF-A0A925K181-F1
#
_cell.length_a   1.000
_cell.length_b   1.000
_cell.length_c   1.000
_cell.angle_alpha   90.00
_cell.angle_beta   90.00
_cell.angle_gamma   90.00
#
_symmetry.space_group_name_H-M   'P 1'
#
loop_
_entity.id
_entity.type
_entity.pdbx_description
1 polymer ?
#
loop_
_entity_poly.entity_id
_entity_poly.type
_entity_poly.pdbx_seq_one_letter_code
_entity_poly.pdbx_strand_id
1 'polypeptide(L)'
;MHVTRRTLFFTVAVIIITLAPFAEGALSITLFWPLPACASAAALYAFNFDSVRAKKFTLVFVSVALTITVADLTFRLAPVGPDRLIEKWPRLPLVSRYFPDMHYEGYRFNDLSNMAGVKEWREEKLVRVVTDSAGFRNERLDESRPLDVIILGDSFGGGAVSQEHTWSHILSSEYGLNTYNLSVPAASPWHEYVTFWAEKDRLKTREDTALVWQLFTGNDLDEEYGSLDAASLPWCSPSRTLLNRVNGWRRRSPVKYLIGV
;
A
#
# COMPACT_ATOMS: atom_id res chain seq x y z
N MET A 1 -31.26 37.59 -8.76
CA MET A 1 -29.79 37.38 -8.81
C MET A 1 -29.48 36.48 -9.99
N HIS A 2 -28.73 36.96 -10.99
CA HIS A 2 -28.32 36.11 -12.11
C HIS A 2 -27.00 35.42 -11.77
N VAL A 3 -27.06 34.10 -11.54
CA VAL A 3 -25.86 33.27 -11.43
C VAL A 3 -25.18 33.27 -12.79
N THR A 4 -24.01 33.92 -12.89
CA THR A 4 -23.25 33.91 -14.15
C THR A 4 -22.53 32.58 -14.31
N ARG A 5 -22.24 32.16 -15.56
CA ARG A 5 -21.42 30.98 -15.84
C ARG A 5 -20.06 31.04 -15.14
N ARG A 6 -19.49 32.24 -15.01
CA ARG A 6 -18.22 32.51 -14.31
C ARG A 6 -18.32 32.22 -12.81
N THR A 7 -19.39 32.68 -12.17
CA THR A 7 -19.71 32.40 -10.76
C THR A 7 -19.79 30.89 -10.51
N LEU A 8 -20.49 30.16 -11.38
CA LEU A 8 -20.63 28.71 -11.27
C LEU A 8 -19.28 28.00 -11.40
N PHE A 9 -18.48 28.37 -12.41
CA PHE A 9 -17.16 27.78 -12.63
C PHE A 9 -16.22 27.96 -11.43
N PHE A 10 -16.12 29.17 -10.87
CA PHE A 10 -15.29 29.42 -9.69
C PHE A 10 -15.79 28.66 -8.46
N THR A 11 -17.10 28.59 -8.27
CA THR A 11 -17.68 27.84 -7.15
C THR A 11 -17.30 26.36 -7.25
N VAL A 12 -17.45 25.75 -8.43
CA VAL A 12 -17.06 24.35 -8.67
C VAL A 12 -15.56 24.14 -8.44
N ALA A 13 -14.71 25.03 -8.95
CA ALA A 13 -13.27 24.94 -8.76
C ALA A 13 -12.87 25.02 -7.27
N VAL A 14 -13.48 25.92 -6.50
CA VAL A 14 -13.25 26.03 -5.05
C VAL A 14 -13.71 24.78 -4.32
N ILE A 15 -14.87 24.21 -4.68
CA ILE A 15 -15.36 22.97 -4.08
C ILE A 15 -14.38 21.81 -4.36
N ILE A 16 -13.89 21.69 -5.59
CA ILE A 16 -12.91 20.65 -5.96
C ILE A 16 -11.63 20.79 -5.14
N ILE A 17 -11.06 22.01 -5.06
CA ILE A 17 -9.80 22.23 -4.33
C ILE A 17 -9.98 21.99 -2.82
N THR A 18 -11.11 22.42 -2.25
CA THR A 18 -11.38 22.23 -0.82
C THR A 18 -11.66 20.76 -0.46
N LEU A 19 -12.17 19.96 -1.39
CA LEU A 19 -12.35 18.51 -1.23
C LEU A 19 -11.08 17.69 -1.51
N ALA A 20 -10.07 18.26 -2.17
CA ALA A 20 -8.86 17.54 -2.57
C ALA A 20 -8.14 16.84 -1.40
N PRO A 21 -7.94 17.45 -0.21
CA PRO A 21 -7.33 16.76 0.93
C PRO A 21 -8.08 15.50 1.38
N PHE A 22 -9.39 15.47 1.22
CA PHE A 22 -10.23 14.32 1.59
C PHE A 22 -10.22 13.24 0.53
N ALA A 23 -10.23 13.65 -0.74
CA ALA A 23 -10.12 12.77 -1.89
C ALA A 23 -8.77 12.04 -1.89
N GLU A 24 -7.67 12.75 -1.60
CA GLU A 24 -6.32 12.20 -1.44
C GLU A 24 -6.13 11.38 -0.16
N GLY A 25 -7.02 11.55 0.83
CA GLY A 25 -6.95 10.87 2.13
C GLY A 25 -6.05 11.55 3.17
N ALA A 26 -5.55 12.76 2.87
CA ALA A 26 -4.81 13.60 3.81
C ALA A 26 -5.62 14.01 5.04
N LEU A 27 -6.92 14.22 4.87
CA LEU A 27 -7.85 14.47 5.97
C LEU A 27 -8.95 13.42 6.01
N SER A 28 -9.28 12.95 7.21
CA SER A 28 -10.40 12.03 7.41
C SER A 28 -11.73 12.76 7.29
N ILE A 29 -12.57 12.37 6.31
CA ILE A 29 -13.90 12.96 6.15
C ILE A 29 -14.77 12.73 7.39
N THR A 30 -14.62 11.60 8.10
CA THR A 30 -15.45 11.32 9.28
C THR A 30 -15.17 12.28 10.42
N LEU A 31 -13.91 12.69 10.59
CA LEU A 31 -13.50 13.62 11.65
C LEU A 31 -13.71 15.08 11.25
N PHE A 32 -13.51 15.40 9.96
CA PHE A 32 -13.43 16.78 9.47
C PHE A 32 -14.56 17.16 8.51
N TRP A 33 -15.68 16.42 8.44
CA TRP A 33 -16.80 16.71 7.53
C TRP A 33 -17.38 18.13 7.61
N PRO A 34 -17.37 18.86 8.75
CA PRO A 34 -17.90 20.22 8.77
C PRO A 34 -17.06 21.19 7.94
N LEU A 35 -15.75 20.94 7.78
CA LEU A 35 -14.83 21.82 7.05
C LEU A 35 -15.21 22.00 5.57
N PRO A 36 -15.38 20.94 4.76
CA PRO A 36 -15.76 21.10 3.36
C PRO A 36 -17.19 21.65 3.19
N ALA A 37 -18.11 21.35 4.12
CA ALA A 37 -19.46 21.91 4.11
C ALA A 37 -19.43 23.44 4.33
N CYS A 38 -18.70 23.91 5.35
CA CYS A 38 -18.51 25.33 5.63
C CYS A 38 -17.77 26.04 4.48
N ALA A 39 -16.75 25.42 3.91
CA ALA A 39 -16.02 25.97 2.77
C ALA A 39 -16.91 26.12 1.53
N SER A 40 -17.75 25.12 1.24
CA SER A 40 -18.71 25.14 0.13
C SER A 40 -19.76 26.24 0.32
N ALA A 41 -20.30 26.38 1.54
CA ALA A 41 -21.24 27.44 1.89
C ALA A 41 -20.60 28.83 1.78
N ALA A 42 -19.38 29.00 2.27
CA ALA A 42 -18.65 30.26 2.18
C ALA A 42 -18.33 30.64 0.72
N ALA A 43 -17.96 29.67 -0.12
CA ALA A 43 -17.71 29.88 -1.54
C ALA A 43 -18.98 30.33 -2.26
N LEU A 44 -20.10 29.60 -2.04
CA LEU A 44 -21.41 29.99 -2.57
C LEU A 44 -21.77 31.41 -2.15
N TYR A 45 -21.61 31.74 -0.87
CA TYR A 45 -21.94 33.07 -0.37
C TYR A 45 -21.03 34.16 -0.96
N ALA A 46 -19.72 33.91 -1.05
CA ALA A 46 -18.72 34.84 -1.56
C ALA A 46 -18.97 35.25 -3.02
N PHE A 47 -19.37 34.30 -3.87
CA PHE A 47 -19.56 34.55 -5.29
C PHE A 47 -20.98 34.99 -5.65
N ASN A 48 -21.97 34.73 -4.80
CA ASN A 48 -23.36 35.14 -5.02
C ASN A 48 -23.68 36.51 -4.43
N PHE A 49 -23.12 36.85 -3.26
CA PHE A 49 -23.44 38.10 -2.54
C PHE A 49 -22.29 39.11 -2.51
N ASP A 50 -21.25 38.88 -3.31
CA ASP A 50 -20.07 39.74 -3.49
C ASP A 50 -19.33 40.14 -2.19
N SER A 51 -19.52 39.38 -1.10
CA SER A 51 -18.97 39.72 0.21
C SER A 51 -17.44 39.60 0.26
N VAL A 52 -16.75 40.73 0.50
CA VAL A 52 -15.29 40.78 0.64
C VAL A 52 -14.78 39.85 1.76
N ARG A 53 -15.49 39.78 2.89
CA ARG A 53 -15.10 38.90 4.02
C ARG A 53 -15.20 37.43 3.62
N ALA A 54 -16.29 37.04 2.95
CA ALA A 54 -16.47 35.67 2.49
C ALA A 54 -15.45 35.27 1.42
N LYS A 55 -15.09 36.19 0.51
CA LYS A 55 -14.00 35.97 -0.46
C LYS A 55 -12.65 35.73 0.23
N LYS A 56 -12.30 36.55 1.23
CA LYS A 56 -11.07 36.38 2.03
C LYS A 56 -11.06 35.04 2.76
N PHE A 57 -12.16 34.68 3.42
CA PHE A 57 -12.30 33.40 4.10
C PHE A 57 -12.17 32.21 3.14
N THR A 58 -12.86 32.28 1.99
CA THR A 58 -12.77 31.26 0.93
C THR A 58 -11.34 31.11 0.43
N LEU A 59 -10.63 32.22 0.20
CA LEU A 59 -9.25 32.20 -0.23
C LEU A 59 -8.34 31.49 0.78
N VAL A 60 -8.47 31.80 2.07
CA VAL A 60 -7.70 31.12 3.13
C VAL A 60 -7.97 29.62 3.13
N PHE A 61 -9.24 29.21 3.06
CA PHE A 61 -9.61 27.79 3.04
C PHE A 61 -9.04 27.05 1.83
N VAL A 62 -9.15 27.65 0.64
CA VAL A 62 -8.58 27.11 -0.60
C VAL A 62 -7.07 27.00 -0.52
N SER A 63 -6.39 28.02 0.00
CA SER A 63 -4.94 28.00 0.20
C SER A 63 -4.51 26.88 1.14
N VAL A 64 -5.17 26.73 2.30
CA VAL A 64 -4.86 25.67 3.26
C VAL A 64 -5.10 24.29 2.64
N ALA A 65 -6.24 24.07 1.98
CA ALA A 65 -6.55 22.80 1.34
C ALA A 65 -5.53 22.46 0.25
N LEU A 66 -5.20 23.42 -0.61
CA LEU A 66 -4.19 23.24 -1.65
C LEU A 66 -2.82 22.92 -1.05
N THR A 67 -2.39 23.65 -0.01
CA THR A 67 -1.12 23.39 0.67
C THR A 67 -1.07 21.98 1.26
N ILE A 68 -2.12 21.54 1.94
CA ILE A 68 -2.18 20.17 2.50
C ILE A 68 -2.10 19.12 1.39
N THR A 69 -2.87 19.29 0.30
CA THR A 69 -2.85 18.37 -0.84
C THR A 69 -1.47 18.33 -1.49
N VAL A 70 -0.87 19.49 -1.78
CA VAL A 70 0.47 19.57 -2.38
C VAL A 70 1.51 18.95 -1.46
N ALA A 71 1.49 19.25 -0.16
CA ALA A 71 2.40 18.66 0.81
C ALA A 71 2.26 17.13 0.86
N ASP A 72 1.03 16.61 0.88
CA ASP A 72 0.79 15.17 0.86
C ASP A 72 1.37 14.51 -0.40
N LEU A 73 1.10 15.08 -1.57
CA LEU A 73 1.63 14.60 -2.85
C LEU A 73 3.16 14.68 -2.90
N THR A 74 3.75 15.78 -2.42
CA THR A 74 5.21 15.93 -2.34
C THR A 74 5.83 14.91 -1.40
N PHE A 75 5.24 14.67 -0.23
CA PHE A 75 5.75 13.67 0.70
C PHE A 75 5.61 12.24 0.19
N ARG A 76 4.67 11.95 -0.71
CA ARG A 76 4.59 10.64 -1.38
C ARG A 76 5.75 10.40 -2.35
N LEU A 77 6.42 11.46 -2.81
CA LEU A 77 7.63 11.35 -3.62
C LEU A 77 8.89 11.11 -2.76
N ALA A 78 8.81 11.31 -1.44
CA ALA A 78 9.92 11.03 -0.54
C ALA A 78 10.10 9.51 -0.38
N PRO A 79 11.33 9.02 -0.16
CA PRO A 79 11.62 7.60 -0.04
C PRO A 79 10.74 6.95 1.03
N VAL A 80 9.95 5.97 0.61
CA VAL A 80 9.03 5.25 1.48
C VAL A 80 9.85 4.20 2.24
N GLY A 81 9.78 4.21 3.59
CA GLY A 81 10.39 3.16 4.39
C GLY A 81 9.84 1.76 4.06
N PRO A 82 10.63 0.70 4.25
CA PRO A 82 10.35 -0.63 3.70
C PRO A 82 9.05 -1.27 4.20
N ASP A 83 8.61 -0.96 5.42
CA ASP A 83 7.37 -1.52 5.99
C ASP A 83 6.10 -0.97 5.32
N ARG A 84 6.21 0.12 4.55
CA ARG A 84 5.12 0.69 3.74
C ARG A 84 5.13 0.19 2.29
N LEU A 85 6.02 -0.75 1.97
CA LEU A 85 6.12 -1.34 0.63
C LEU A 85 5.11 -2.48 0.42
N ILE A 86 4.35 -2.85 1.46
CA ILE A 86 3.33 -3.91 1.43
C ILE A 86 1.93 -3.27 1.44
N GLU A 87 1.05 -3.76 0.58
CA GLU A 87 -0.36 -3.35 0.49
C GLU A 87 -1.31 -4.55 0.47
N LYS A 88 -2.55 -4.33 0.92
CA LYS A 88 -3.62 -5.31 0.72
C LYS A 88 -3.86 -5.50 -0.77
N TRP A 89 -3.92 -6.75 -1.23
CA TRP A 89 -4.10 -7.07 -2.63
C TRP A 89 -5.50 -6.63 -3.08
N PRO A 90 -5.62 -5.73 -4.08
CA PRO A 90 -6.93 -5.13 -4.40
C PRO A 90 -8.01 -6.13 -4.84
N ARG A 91 -7.62 -7.27 -5.43
CA ARG A 91 -8.54 -8.33 -5.89
C ARG A 91 -9.02 -9.23 -4.74
N LEU A 92 -8.22 -9.39 -3.69
CA LEU A 92 -8.56 -10.16 -2.51
C LEU A 92 -7.92 -9.49 -1.28
N PRO A 93 -8.57 -8.48 -0.67
CA PRO A 93 -8.00 -7.66 0.41
C PRO A 93 -7.75 -8.39 1.74
N LEU A 94 -7.97 -9.71 1.77
CA LEU A 94 -7.57 -10.56 2.88
C LEU A 94 -6.06 -10.82 2.83
N VAL A 95 -5.48 -10.87 1.62
CA VAL A 95 -4.04 -11.03 1.43
C VAL A 95 -3.33 -9.71 1.10
N SER A 96 -2.02 -9.68 1.29
CA SER A 96 -1.14 -8.54 1.12
C SER A 96 0.02 -8.91 0.20
N ARG A 97 0.61 -7.92 -0.46
CA ARG A 97 1.74 -8.08 -1.39
C ARG A 97 2.62 -6.85 -1.37
N TYR A 98 3.83 -6.97 -1.87
CA TYR A 98 4.63 -5.79 -2.16
C TYR A 98 4.03 -5.00 -3.34
N PHE A 99 4.45 -3.75 -3.51
CA PHE A 99 4.20 -3.04 -4.77
C PHE A 99 4.81 -3.82 -5.94
N PRO A 100 4.11 -3.93 -7.08
CA PRO A 100 4.65 -4.58 -8.27
C PRO A 100 5.80 -3.76 -8.88
N ASP A 101 6.73 -4.45 -9.54
CA ASP A 101 7.84 -3.86 -10.29
C ASP A 101 8.69 -2.84 -9.50
N MET A 102 8.75 -3.05 -8.19
CA MET A 102 9.43 -2.17 -7.26
C MET A 102 10.94 -2.45 -7.25
N HIS A 103 11.73 -1.39 -7.31
CA HIS A 103 13.16 -1.38 -7.04
C HIS A 103 13.42 -0.40 -5.91
N TYR A 104 13.67 -0.93 -4.72
CA TYR A 104 13.97 -0.15 -3.53
C TYR A 104 15.36 -0.45 -3.03
N GLU A 105 16.10 0.61 -2.67
CA GLU A 105 17.35 0.53 -1.95
C GLU A 105 17.34 1.62 -0.87
N GLY A 106 17.53 1.22 0.38
CA GLY A 106 17.54 2.17 1.48
C GLY A 106 17.84 1.53 2.81
N TYR A 107 18.04 2.36 3.84
CA TYR A 107 18.38 1.90 5.18
C TYR A 107 17.14 1.38 5.91
N ARG A 108 17.29 0.23 6.56
CA ARG A 108 16.34 -0.37 7.49
C ARG A 108 17.04 -0.63 8.81
N PHE A 109 16.32 -0.56 9.92
CA PHE A 109 16.79 -1.07 11.20
C PHE A 109 16.08 -2.37 11.58
N ASN A 110 16.75 -3.19 12.38
CA ASN A 110 16.23 -4.48 12.88
C ASN A 110 14.85 -4.37 13.53
N ASP A 111 13.99 -5.36 13.27
CA ASP A 111 12.61 -5.39 13.76
C ASP A 111 12.53 -5.39 15.30
N LEU A 112 13.51 -5.98 15.98
CA LEU A 112 13.57 -5.98 17.45
C LEU A 112 13.63 -4.57 18.05
N SER A 113 14.42 -3.66 17.47
CA SER A 113 14.49 -2.28 17.96
C SER A 113 13.19 -1.51 17.69
N ASN A 114 12.50 -1.85 16.60
CA ASN A 114 11.20 -1.30 16.28
C ASN A 114 10.13 -1.76 17.28
N MET A 115 10.08 -3.06 17.57
CA MET A 115 9.12 -3.66 18.50
C MET A 115 9.36 -3.22 19.94
N ALA A 116 10.62 -3.14 20.37
CA ALA A 116 10.96 -2.73 21.74
C ALA A 116 10.89 -1.21 21.93
N GLY A 117 10.90 -0.42 20.85
CA GLY A 117 10.97 1.04 20.91
C GLY A 117 12.30 1.58 21.45
N VAL A 118 13.34 0.74 21.54
CA VAL A 118 14.66 1.08 22.09
C VAL A 118 15.58 1.48 20.94
N LYS A 119 15.92 2.77 20.86
CA LYS A 119 16.72 3.31 19.74
C LYS A 119 18.15 2.80 19.74
N GLU A 120 18.69 2.50 20.91
CA GLU A 120 20.05 2.01 21.15
C GLU A 120 20.26 0.62 20.55
N TRP A 121 19.17 -0.13 20.28
CA TRP A 121 19.22 -1.45 19.65
C TRP A 121 19.14 -1.39 18.13
N ARG A 122 19.04 -0.19 17.55
CA ARG A 122 18.92 -0.01 16.10
C ARG A 122 20.22 -0.39 15.42
N GLU A 123 20.14 -1.45 14.61
CA GLU A 123 21.19 -1.78 13.66
C GLU A 123 20.75 -1.34 12.26
N GLU A 124 21.26 -0.20 11.80
CA GLU A 124 21.00 0.27 10.44
C GLU A 124 21.74 -0.59 9.42
N LYS A 125 20.99 -1.12 8.44
CA LYS A 125 21.50 -1.94 7.35
C LYS A 125 20.91 -1.42 6.04
N LEU A 126 21.74 -1.34 5.02
CA LEU A 126 21.27 -1.08 3.66
C LEU A 126 20.54 -2.33 3.16
N VAL A 127 19.31 -2.15 2.66
CA VAL A 127 18.46 -3.24 2.18
C VAL A 127 18.03 -2.93 0.75
N ARG A 128 18.26 -3.89 -0.16
CA ARG A 128 17.67 -3.90 -1.49
C ARG A 128 16.43 -4.78 -1.51
N VAL A 129 15.34 -4.28 -2.09
CA VAL A 129 14.10 -5.04 -2.32
C VAL A 129 13.74 -4.89 -3.80
N VAL A 130 13.62 -6.02 -4.49
CA VAL A 130 13.18 -6.05 -5.90
C VAL A 130 12.00 -6.98 -6.00
N THR A 131 10.95 -6.55 -6.69
CA THR A 131 9.74 -7.36 -6.88
C THR A 131 9.36 -7.51 -8.33
N ASP A 132 8.68 -8.59 -8.66
CA ASP A 132 8.07 -8.80 -9.96
C ASP A 132 6.73 -8.04 -10.10
N SER A 133 6.12 -8.17 -11.28
CA SER A 133 4.82 -7.56 -11.62
C SER A 133 3.64 -8.09 -10.81
N ALA A 134 3.81 -9.21 -10.10
CA ALA A 134 2.81 -9.77 -9.21
C ALA A 134 2.96 -9.27 -7.76
N GLY A 135 4.03 -8.52 -7.46
CA GLY A 135 4.29 -7.95 -6.14
C GLY A 135 5.00 -8.92 -5.19
N PHE A 136 5.81 -9.84 -5.73
CA PHE A 136 6.62 -10.77 -4.95
C PHE A 136 8.11 -10.57 -5.18
N ARG A 137 8.95 -10.91 -4.18
CA ARG A 137 10.40 -10.65 -4.21
C ARG A 137 11.17 -11.62 -5.11
N ASN A 138 10.97 -11.51 -6.41
CA ASN A 138 11.62 -12.33 -7.44
C ASN A 138 12.39 -11.43 -8.41
N GLU A 139 13.73 -11.51 -8.39
CA GLU A 139 14.62 -10.74 -9.28
C GLU A 139 15.08 -11.57 -10.48
N ARG A 140 15.23 -12.89 -10.31
CA ARG A 140 15.75 -13.81 -11.32
C ARG A 140 14.77 -14.95 -11.52
N LEU A 141 13.96 -14.84 -12.56
CA LEU A 141 13.05 -15.89 -12.99
C LEU A 141 13.37 -16.26 -14.44
N ASP A 142 13.64 -17.54 -14.69
CA ASP A 142 13.74 -18.04 -16.06
C ASP A 142 12.37 -18.50 -16.52
N GLU A 143 11.65 -17.62 -17.21
CA GLU A 143 10.30 -17.90 -17.70
C GLU A 143 10.24 -18.99 -18.79
N SER A 144 11.39 -19.39 -19.35
CA SER A 144 11.47 -20.39 -20.41
C SER A 144 11.36 -21.83 -19.88
N ARG A 145 11.62 -22.05 -18.58
CA ARG A 145 11.58 -23.37 -17.96
C ARG A 145 10.59 -23.43 -16.78
N PRO A 146 10.08 -24.62 -16.42
CA PRO A 146 9.26 -24.78 -15.23
C PRO A 146 10.04 -24.42 -13.95
N LEU A 147 9.29 -24.13 -12.88
CA LEU A 147 9.81 -23.88 -11.55
C LEU A 147 10.40 -25.17 -10.96
N ASP A 148 11.54 -25.02 -10.29
CA ASP A 148 12.16 -26.06 -9.47
C ASP A 148 11.61 -25.99 -8.04
N VAL A 149 11.45 -24.76 -7.50
CA VAL A 149 11.05 -24.53 -6.11
C VAL A 149 10.05 -23.37 -6.01
N ILE A 150 8.98 -23.57 -5.25
CA ILE A 150 8.07 -22.53 -4.80
C ILE A 150 8.27 -22.35 -3.30
N ILE A 151 8.39 -21.10 -2.83
CA ILE A 151 8.62 -20.78 -1.42
C ILE A 151 7.40 -20.06 -0.86
N LEU A 152 6.85 -20.59 0.22
CA LEU A 152 5.82 -19.96 1.05
C LEU A 152 6.40 -19.66 2.42
N GLY A 153 5.99 -18.53 2.96
CA GLY A 153 6.36 -18.11 4.30
C GLY A 153 6.01 -16.65 4.54
N ASP A 154 6.39 -16.22 5.72
CA ASP A 154 6.08 -14.90 6.24
C ASP A 154 7.25 -13.92 6.04
N SER A 155 7.55 -13.12 7.07
CA SER A 155 8.75 -12.33 7.21
C SER A 155 10.05 -13.12 7.12
N PHE A 156 10.09 -14.43 7.42
CA PHE A 156 11.31 -15.22 7.29
C PHE A 156 11.58 -15.66 5.84
N GLY A 157 10.51 -15.78 5.03
CA GLY A 157 10.62 -16.16 3.62
C GLY A 157 10.78 -14.94 2.71
N GLY A 158 10.19 -13.80 3.08
CA GLY A 158 10.16 -12.59 2.25
C GLY A 158 10.66 -11.31 2.93
N GLY A 159 10.84 -11.28 4.25
CA GLY A 159 11.11 -10.07 5.04
C GLY A 159 12.52 -9.96 5.62
N ALA A 160 12.73 -8.88 6.39
CA ALA A 160 13.91 -8.53 7.22
C ALA A 160 15.33 -8.49 6.58
N VAL A 161 15.55 -9.07 5.40
CA VAL A 161 16.86 -9.13 4.73
C VAL A 161 16.86 -8.50 3.34
N SER A 162 18.06 -8.14 2.87
CA SER A 162 18.30 -7.67 1.50
C SER A 162 18.03 -8.78 0.47
N GLN A 163 17.76 -8.40 -0.79
CA GLN A 163 17.29 -9.30 -1.85
C GLN A 163 18.20 -10.52 -2.04
N GLU A 164 19.50 -10.30 -2.00
CA GLU A 164 20.56 -11.31 -2.16
C GLU A 164 20.57 -12.36 -1.05
N HIS A 165 19.97 -12.06 0.11
CA HIS A 165 19.93 -12.95 1.27
C HIS A 165 18.59 -13.69 1.41
N THR A 166 17.67 -13.50 0.45
CA THR A 166 16.42 -14.27 0.42
C THR A 166 16.68 -15.71 -0.03
N TRP A 167 15.89 -16.66 0.47
CA TRP A 167 15.99 -18.07 0.07
C TRP A 167 15.88 -18.25 -1.44
N SER A 168 14.95 -17.55 -2.10
CA SER A 168 14.79 -17.63 -3.55
C SER A 168 16.06 -17.18 -4.28
N HIS A 169 16.66 -16.08 -3.85
CA HIS A 169 17.89 -15.60 -4.45
C HIS A 169 19.02 -16.62 -4.27
N ILE A 170 19.29 -17.08 -3.05
CA ILE A 170 20.36 -18.04 -2.75
C ILE A 170 20.19 -19.33 -3.57
N LEU A 171 18.99 -19.91 -3.59
CA LEU A 171 18.71 -21.12 -4.36
C LEU A 171 18.89 -20.90 -5.87
N SER A 172 18.53 -19.72 -6.38
CA SER A 172 18.70 -19.39 -7.80
C SER A 172 20.16 -19.12 -8.18
N SER A 173 20.90 -18.37 -7.34
CA SER A 173 22.24 -17.88 -7.66
C SER A 173 23.33 -18.92 -7.39
N GLU A 174 23.20 -19.69 -6.31
CA GLU A 174 24.21 -20.66 -5.89
C GLU A 174 23.95 -22.07 -6.44
N TYR A 175 22.68 -22.43 -6.63
CA TYR A 175 22.29 -23.78 -7.08
C TYR A 175 21.66 -23.82 -8.47
N GLY A 176 21.47 -22.66 -9.12
CA GLY A 176 20.89 -22.59 -10.47
C GLY A 176 19.41 -22.99 -10.53
N LEU A 177 18.70 -23.01 -9.40
CA LEU A 177 17.29 -23.42 -9.36
C LEU A 177 16.36 -22.29 -9.82
N ASN A 178 15.32 -22.63 -10.58
CA ASN A 178 14.24 -21.71 -10.95
C ASN A 178 13.28 -21.61 -9.77
N THR A 179 13.44 -20.56 -8.97
CA THR A 179 12.66 -20.40 -7.75
C THR A 179 11.60 -19.32 -7.90
N TYR A 180 10.49 -19.49 -7.19
CA TYR A 180 9.47 -18.47 -7.10
C TYR A 180 9.06 -18.26 -5.64
N ASN A 181 9.37 -17.09 -5.10
CA ASN A 181 9.03 -16.71 -3.75
C ASN A 181 7.62 -16.11 -3.73
N LEU A 182 6.72 -16.71 -2.97
CA LEU A 182 5.37 -16.19 -2.67
C LEU A 182 5.27 -15.60 -1.26
N SER A 183 6.39 -15.55 -0.53
CA SER A 183 6.42 -15.09 0.86
C SER A 183 6.16 -13.59 0.97
N VAL A 184 5.40 -13.20 1.99
CA VAL A 184 5.08 -11.80 2.28
C VAL A 184 5.18 -11.60 3.80
N PRO A 185 5.79 -10.50 4.28
CA PRO A 185 5.88 -10.25 5.72
C PRO A 185 4.52 -10.14 6.41
N ALA A 186 4.48 -10.54 7.68
CA ALA A 186 3.26 -10.58 8.49
C ALA A 186 2.12 -11.37 7.80
N ALA A 187 2.49 -12.38 7.03
CA ALA A 187 1.59 -13.41 6.55
C ALA A 187 1.43 -14.48 7.63
N SER A 188 0.27 -15.12 7.64
CA SER A 188 0.04 -16.36 8.37
C SER A 188 -0.12 -17.55 7.44
N PRO A 189 -0.11 -18.78 7.97
CA PRO A 189 -0.27 -19.98 7.15
C PRO A 189 -1.53 -19.94 6.25
N TRP A 190 -2.63 -19.39 6.76
CA TRP A 190 -3.84 -19.22 5.96
C TRP A 190 -3.64 -18.19 4.84
N HIS A 191 -2.99 -17.07 5.13
CA HIS A 191 -2.64 -16.06 4.12
C HIS A 191 -1.75 -16.63 3.00
N GLU A 192 -0.75 -17.44 3.37
CA GLU A 192 0.18 -18.10 2.46
C GLU A 192 -0.52 -19.13 1.58
N TYR A 193 -1.39 -19.95 2.17
CA TYR A 193 -2.25 -20.89 1.43
C TYR A 193 -3.11 -20.16 0.40
N VAL A 194 -3.81 -19.09 0.81
CA VAL A 194 -4.67 -18.30 -0.09
C VAL A 194 -3.84 -17.64 -1.19
N THR A 195 -2.65 -17.15 -0.86
CA THR A 195 -1.71 -16.56 -1.82
C THR A 195 -1.25 -17.60 -2.85
N PHE A 196 -0.84 -18.78 -2.41
CA PHE A 196 -0.51 -19.88 -3.31
C PHE A 196 -1.67 -20.26 -4.21
N TRP A 197 -2.86 -20.45 -3.65
CA TRP A 197 -4.05 -20.80 -4.42
C TRP A 197 -4.39 -19.74 -5.47
N ALA A 198 -4.30 -18.45 -5.11
CA ALA A 198 -4.56 -17.34 -6.01
C ALA A 198 -3.57 -17.27 -7.18
N GLU A 199 -2.36 -17.81 -7.01
CA GLU A 199 -1.29 -17.74 -8.00
C GLU A 199 -1.02 -19.04 -8.73
N LYS A 200 -1.55 -20.17 -8.27
CA LYS A 200 -1.24 -21.50 -8.83
C LYS A 200 -1.34 -21.58 -10.35
N ASP A 201 -2.30 -20.87 -10.96
CA ASP A 201 -2.57 -20.94 -12.41
C ASP A 201 -1.52 -20.20 -13.26
N ARG A 202 -0.74 -19.27 -12.68
CA ARG A 202 0.37 -18.59 -13.38
C ARG A 202 1.73 -19.27 -13.17
N LEU A 203 1.83 -20.15 -12.18
CA LEU A 203 3.08 -20.83 -11.83
C LEU A 203 3.30 -22.00 -12.80
N LYS A 204 4.36 -21.93 -13.60
CA LYS A 204 4.73 -23.02 -14.52
C LYS A 204 5.42 -24.13 -13.73
N THR A 205 4.68 -25.12 -13.26
CA THR A 205 5.23 -26.25 -12.49
C THR A 205 5.46 -27.50 -13.34
N ARG A 206 6.18 -28.47 -12.78
CA ARG A 206 6.32 -29.84 -13.27
C ARG A 206 6.18 -30.83 -12.10
N GLU A 207 6.20 -32.13 -12.38
CA GLU A 207 6.02 -33.19 -11.38
C GLU A 207 7.01 -33.08 -10.20
N ASP A 208 8.27 -32.74 -10.48
CA ASP A 208 9.32 -32.59 -9.46
C ASP A 208 9.44 -31.17 -8.86
N THR A 209 8.47 -30.28 -9.10
CA THR A 209 8.50 -28.94 -8.47
C THR A 209 8.29 -29.09 -6.96
N ALA A 210 9.27 -28.64 -6.17
CA ALA A 210 9.18 -28.67 -4.71
C ALA A 210 8.43 -27.43 -4.17
N LEU A 211 7.58 -27.64 -3.17
CA LEU A 211 7.01 -26.57 -2.35
C LEU A 211 7.72 -26.54 -1.00
N VAL A 212 8.41 -25.45 -0.71
CA VAL A 212 9.00 -25.18 0.61
C VAL A 212 8.05 -24.26 1.36
N TRP A 213 7.41 -24.78 2.39
CA TRP A 213 6.55 -24.00 3.28
C TRP A 213 7.25 -23.76 4.61
N GLN A 214 7.73 -22.54 4.79
CA GLN A 214 8.38 -22.10 6.01
C GLN A 214 7.33 -21.63 7.02
N LEU A 215 7.35 -22.22 8.20
CA LEU A 215 6.48 -21.85 9.33
C LEU A 215 7.35 -21.44 10.51
N PHE A 216 7.07 -20.27 11.08
CA PHE A 216 7.67 -19.77 12.30
C PHE A 216 6.67 -19.83 13.46
N THR A 217 6.99 -20.66 14.46
CA THR A 217 6.09 -20.93 15.58
C THR A 217 5.78 -19.72 16.46
N GLY A 218 6.55 -18.63 16.34
CA GLY A 218 6.39 -17.44 17.19
C GLY A 218 5.23 -16.50 16.80
N ASN A 219 4.66 -16.63 15.60
CA ASN A 219 3.52 -15.85 15.13
C ASN A 219 2.50 -16.71 14.36
N ASP A 220 2.94 -17.73 13.63
CA ASP A 220 2.08 -18.42 12.68
C ASP A 220 0.98 -19.28 13.31
N LEU A 221 1.23 -19.78 14.53
CA LEU A 221 0.36 -20.77 15.20
C LEU A 221 -0.72 -20.14 16.08
N ASP A 222 -0.66 -18.83 16.33
CA ASP A 222 -1.55 -18.12 17.24
C ASP A 222 -2.67 -17.34 16.51
N GLU A 223 -2.75 -17.46 15.18
CA GLU A 223 -3.72 -16.73 14.37
C GLU A 223 -5.02 -17.51 14.07
N GLU A 224 -6.12 -16.77 13.91
CA GLU A 224 -7.36 -17.34 13.38
C GLU A 224 -7.25 -17.60 11.88
N TYR A 225 -7.43 -18.86 11.48
CA TYR A 225 -7.46 -19.25 10.08
C TYR A 225 -8.86 -19.14 9.49
N GLY A 226 -8.95 -18.66 8.24
CA GLY A 226 -10.19 -18.58 7.49
C GLY A 226 -10.58 -19.90 6.80
N SER A 227 -11.62 -19.83 5.97
CA SER A 227 -12.04 -20.95 5.12
C SER A 227 -10.93 -21.35 4.14
N LEU A 228 -10.76 -22.66 3.94
CA LEU A 228 -9.90 -23.24 2.89
C LEU A 228 -10.65 -23.40 1.55
N ASP A 229 -11.98 -23.26 1.54
CA ASP A 229 -12.74 -23.30 0.29
C ASP A 229 -12.48 -22.02 -0.51
N ALA A 230 -11.66 -22.14 -1.56
CA ALA A 230 -11.32 -21.01 -2.39
C ALA A 230 -12.50 -20.37 -3.12
N ALA A 231 -13.58 -21.12 -3.37
CA ALA A 231 -14.80 -20.59 -3.96
C ALA A 231 -15.56 -19.67 -2.99
N SER A 232 -15.35 -19.87 -1.68
CA SER A 232 -15.93 -19.03 -0.62
C SER A 232 -15.15 -17.72 -0.37
N LEU A 233 -13.96 -17.56 -0.97
CA LEU A 233 -13.14 -16.37 -0.76
C LEU A 233 -13.80 -15.13 -1.39
N PRO A 234 -13.74 -13.95 -0.73
CA PRO A 234 -14.43 -12.74 -1.18
C PRO A 234 -13.66 -12.02 -2.31
N TRP A 235 -13.57 -12.67 -3.47
CA TRP A 235 -13.00 -12.09 -4.67
C TRP A 235 -13.72 -10.80 -5.05
N CYS A 236 -12.94 -9.74 -5.26
CA CYS A 236 -13.48 -8.44 -5.61
C CYS A 236 -13.79 -8.36 -7.11
N SER A 237 -14.94 -7.78 -7.43
CA SER A 237 -15.25 -7.35 -8.80
C SER A 237 -14.26 -6.27 -9.27
N PRO A 238 -14.16 -5.99 -10.59
CA PRO A 238 -13.29 -4.93 -11.10
C PRO A 238 -13.54 -3.55 -10.48
N SER A 239 -14.80 -3.18 -10.26
CA SER A 239 -15.16 -1.91 -9.62
C SER A 239 -14.71 -1.85 -8.16
N ARG A 240 -14.88 -2.95 -7.41
CA ARG A 240 -14.41 -3.05 -6.03
C ARG A 240 -12.89 -3.07 -5.95
N THR A 241 -12.22 -3.69 -6.92
CA THR A 241 -10.75 -3.67 -7.06
C THR A 241 -10.25 -2.23 -7.25
N LEU A 242 -10.87 -1.45 -8.13
CA LEU A 242 -10.54 -0.04 -8.30
C LEU A 242 -10.77 0.77 -7.01
N LEU A 243 -11.91 0.55 -6.35
CA LEU A 243 -12.21 1.20 -5.08
C LEU A 243 -11.17 0.85 -3.99
N ASN A 244 -10.75 -0.41 -3.92
CA ASN A 244 -9.71 -0.86 -3.00
C ASN A 244 -8.37 -0.20 -3.29
N ARG A 245 -7.99 -0.05 -4.57
CA ARG A 245 -6.78 0.70 -4.97
C ARG A 245 -6.85 2.16 -4.52
N VAL A 246 -7.98 2.83 -4.79
CA VAL A 246 -8.19 4.23 -4.36
C VAL A 246 -8.13 4.34 -2.83
N ASN A 247 -8.76 3.41 -2.11
CA ASN A 247 -8.71 3.40 -0.65
C ASN A 247 -7.29 3.11 -0.11
N GLY A 248 -6.54 2.21 -0.74
CA GLY A 248 -5.14 1.93 -0.43
C GLY A 248 -4.25 3.16 -0.66
N TRP A 249 -4.47 3.89 -1.75
CA TRP A 249 -3.83 5.19 -2.00
C TRP A 249 -4.14 6.20 -0.89
N ARG A 250 -5.43 6.36 -0.54
CA ARG A 250 -5.88 7.31 0.48
C ARG A 250 -5.33 7.03 1.87
N ARG A 251 -5.30 5.76 2.28
CA ARG A 251 -4.78 5.34 3.59
C ARG A 251 -3.29 5.60 3.76
N ARG A 252 -2.55 5.81 2.66
CA ARG A 252 -1.09 6.04 2.66
C ARG A 252 -0.69 7.51 2.73
N SER A 253 -1.61 8.43 2.97
CA SER A 253 -1.28 9.85 3.15
C SER A 253 -0.16 10.04 4.18
N PRO A 254 1.00 10.61 3.81
CA PRO A 254 2.04 10.99 4.75
C PRO A 254 1.57 12.02 5.78
N VAL A 255 0.71 12.96 5.35
CA VAL A 255 0.15 13.99 6.24
C VAL A 255 -0.63 13.35 7.38
N LYS A 256 -1.38 12.29 7.12
CA LYS A 256 -2.14 11.56 8.14
C LYS A 256 -1.26 11.08 9.30
N TYR A 257 -0.05 10.60 9.00
CA TYR A 257 0.91 10.19 10.04
C TYR A 257 1.46 11.36 10.86
N LEU A 258 1.65 12.53 10.22
CA LEU A 258 2.15 13.72 10.91
C LEU A 258 1.12 14.32 11.88
N ILE A 259 -0.18 14.21 11.54
CA ILE A 259 -1.27 14.71 12.39
C ILE A 259 -1.70 13.72 13.48
N GLY A 260 -1.21 12.47 13.47
CA GLY A 260 -1.53 11.47 14.48
C GLY A 260 -2.98 10.98 14.46
N VAL A 261 -3.63 10.98 13.29
CA VAL A 261 -5.04 10.57 13.07
C VAL A 261 -5.11 9.33 12.18
#